data_AF-A0A2W4L3E4-F1
#
_entry.id   AF-A0A2W4L3E4-F1
#
_cell.length_a   1.000
_cell.length_b   1.000
_cell.length_c   1.000
_cell.angle_alpha   90.00
_cell.angle_beta   90.00
_cell.angle_gamma   90.00
#
_symmetry.space_group_name_H-M   'P 1'
#
loop_
_entity.id
_entity.type
_entity.pdbx_description
1 polymer ?
#
loop_
_entity_poly.entity_id
_entity_poly.type
_entity_poly.pdbx_seq_one_letter_code
_entity_poly.pdbx_strand_id
1 'polypeptide(L)'
;MSSLVLSWHTIHRMIVAEQRPAFCAIWSFRLALFSGALAIAGIALHRFLSISTPILLNTLKVAFAGGAIALLMAIIAIVQIWFTGKLGAASAFGGLLTSLALFAWPAAYIPTANSLPPINDVTTDLQAPPPMTALALLRGPGTNPVEYPGETFAEMQAVAYPDLQPFLLKRSASEAFEIVADVVRRLKYQVVAETPPGEDFDQPGYIEAVDRTLIMGFYDDVVIRVMGDSENAQIDVRSASRYGRHDLGRNAARIRTFFQELRTALMSTVPAEANPRNVRNKRQSTKGSPKQQRGGDRERAGRRN
;
A
#
# COMPACT_ATOMS: atom_id res chain seq x y z
N MET A 1 -67.08 42.76 -27.41
CA MET A 1 -65.63 42.72 -27.12
C MET A 1 -65.49 42.44 -25.63
N SER A 2 -65.35 41.18 -25.22
CA SER A 2 -65.20 40.79 -23.82
C SER A 2 -63.73 40.85 -23.43
N SER A 3 -63.39 41.72 -22.48
CA SER A 3 -62.04 41.84 -21.92
C SER A 3 -61.76 40.67 -20.96
N LEU A 4 -60.76 39.86 -21.29
CA LEU A 4 -60.18 38.85 -20.39
C LEU A 4 -59.42 39.56 -19.27
N VAL A 5 -60.06 39.77 -18.13
CA VAL A 5 -59.39 40.25 -16.91
C VAL A 5 -58.75 39.04 -16.23
N LEU A 6 -57.46 38.80 -16.49
CA LEU A 6 -56.69 37.84 -15.70
C LEU A 6 -56.56 38.36 -14.26
N SER A 7 -57.07 37.57 -13.30
CA SER A 7 -56.90 37.84 -11.88
C SER A 7 -55.42 37.85 -11.48
N TRP A 8 -55.01 38.81 -10.64
CA TRP A 8 -53.66 38.90 -10.06
C TRP A 8 -53.20 37.58 -9.42
N HIS A 9 -54.13 36.81 -8.84
CA HIS A 9 -53.83 35.49 -8.27
C HIS A 9 -53.46 34.44 -9.33
N THR A 10 -54.03 34.54 -10.54
CA THR A 10 -53.70 33.66 -11.66
C THR A 10 -52.31 33.98 -12.21
N ILE A 11 -51.95 35.27 -12.28
CA ILE A 11 -50.61 35.73 -12.69
C ILE A 11 -49.57 35.30 -11.65
N HIS A 12 -49.83 35.48 -10.36
CA HIS A 12 -48.93 35.02 -9.30
C HIS A 12 -48.79 33.49 -9.28
N ARG A 13 -49.88 32.75 -9.51
CA ARG A 13 -49.81 31.29 -9.65
C ARG A 13 -49.01 30.87 -10.88
N MET A 14 -49.09 31.58 -12.00
CA MET A 14 -48.26 31.30 -13.18
C MET A 14 -46.78 31.63 -12.94
N ILE A 15 -46.47 32.76 -12.29
CA ILE A 15 -45.09 33.15 -11.95
C ILE A 15 -44.45 32.17 -10.94
N VAL A 16 -45.22 31.65 -9.98
CA VAL A 16 -44.75 30.68 -8.97
C VAL A 16 -44.73 29.25 -9.52
N ALA A 17 -45.65 28.88 -10.42
CA ALA A 17 -45.73 27.52 -10.99
C ALA A 17 -44.62 27.21 -12.00
N GLU A 18 -43.91 28.23 -12.51
CA GLU A 18 -42.90 28.07 -13.56
C GLU A 18 -41.44 28.18 -13.05
N GLN A 19 -41.22 28.31 -11.74
CA GLN A 19 -39.88 28.21 -11.14
C GLN A 19 -39.52 26.77 -10.80
N ARG A 20 -39.60 25.87 -11.78
CA ARG A 20 -39.06 24.51 -11.59
C ARG A 20 -37.54 24.63 -11.40
N PRO A 21 -36.97 23.97 -10.37
CA PRO A 21 -35.51 23.94 -10.21
C PRO A 21 -34.85 23.42 -11.48
N ALA A 22 -33.70 24.01 -11.84
CA ALA A 22 -32.99 23.61 -13.05
C ALA A 22 -32.71 22.09 -13.00
N PHE A 23 -33.13 21.35 -14.03
CA PHE A 23 -32.94 19.90 -14.12
C PHE A 23 -31.50 19.49 -13.79
N CYS A 24 -30.53 20.20 -14.38
CA CYS A 24 -29.10 19.99 -14.16
C CYS A 24 -28.67 20.16 -12.69
N ALA A 25 -29.34 21.02 -11.91
CA ALA A 25 -29.00 21.27 -10.51
C ALA A 25 -29.37 20.08 -9.60
N ILE A 26 -30.54 19.46 -9.81
CA ILE A 26 -30.97 18.30 -9.02
C ILE A 26 -30.18 17.06 -9.42
N TRP A 27 -30.00 16.86 -10.73
CA TRP A 27 -29.34 15.66 -11.25
C TRP A 27 -27.83 15.68 -11.07
N SER A 28 -27.17 16.85 -11.00
CA SER A 28 -25.75 16.93 -10.64
C SER A 28 -25.49 16.36 -9.25
N PHE A 29 -26.26 16.76 -8.24
CA PHE A 29 -26.07 16.26 -6.89
C PHE A 29 -26.35 14.75 -6.78
N ARG A 30 -27.46 14.28 -7.36
CA ARG A 30 -27.81 12.85 -7.34
C ARG A 30 -26.77 11.99 -8.03
N LEU A 31 -26.29 12.41 -9.20
CA LEU A 31 -25.26 11.69 -9.94
C LEU A 31 -23.92 11.72 -9.20
N ALA A 32 -23.55 12.85 -8.58
CA ALA A 32 -22.33 12.96 -7.77
C ALA A 32 -22.38 12.02 -6.56
N LEU A 33 -23.51 11.99 -5.83
CA LEU A 33 -23.71 11.09 -4.70
C LEU A 33 -23.66 9.61 -5.13
N PHE A 34 -24.35 9.26 -6.22
CA PHE A 34 -24.32 7.90 -6.76
C PHE A 34 -22.89 7.50 -7.16
N SER A 35 -22.17 8.39 -7.84
CA SER A 35 -20.80 8.14 -8.29
C SER A 35 -19.84 7.97 -7.10
N GLY A 36 -19.96 8.82 -6.08
CA GLY A 36 -19.19 8.71 -4.85
C GLY A 36 -19.50 7.42 -4.09
N ALA A 37 -20.78 7.07 -3.94
CA ALA A 37 -21.21 5.83 -3.31
C ALA A 37 -20.71 4.60 -4.09
N LEU A 38 -20.75 4.64 -5.43
CA LEU A 38 -20.25 3.57 -6.29
C LEU A 38 -18.74 3.38 -6.12
N ALA A 39 -17.96 4.46 -6.04
CA ALA A 39 -16.51 4.38 -5.80
C ALA A 39 -16.20 3.78 -4.41
N ILE A 40 -16.88 4.26 -3.37
CA ILE A 40 -16.70 3.77 -1.99
C ILE A 40 -17.10 2.29 -1.89
N ALA A 41 -18.26 1.93 -2.45
CA ALA A 41 -18.72 0.55 -2.47
C ALA A 41 -17.76 -0.35 -3.24
N GLY A 42 -17.28 0.07 -4.41
CA GLY A 42 -16.28 -0.67 -5.18
C GLY A 42 -15.01 -0.97 -4.36
N ILE A 43 -14.46 0.04 -3.69
CA ILE A 43 -13.27 -0.10 -2.84
C ILE A 43 -13.55 -1.04 -1.66
N ALA A 44 -14.67 -0.84 -0.95
CA ALA A 44 -15.04 -1.68 0.19
C ALA A 44 -15.25 -3.14 -0.21
N LEU A 45 -15.95 -3.38 -1.32
CA LEU A 45 -16.18 -4.74 -1.84
C LEU A 45 -14.87 -5.40 -2.28
N HIS A 46 -13.95 -4.67 -2.93
CA HIS A 46 -12.64 -5.21 -3.27
C HIS A 46 -11.81 -5.54 -2.02
N ARG A 47 -11.82 -4.64 -1.03
CA ARG A 47 -11.02 -4.80 0.20
C ARG A 47 -11.52 -5.93 1.10
N PHE A 48 -12.83 -6.05 1.30
CA PHE A 48 -13.41 -6.98 2.28
C PHE A 48 -13.98 -8.26 1.65
N LEU A 49 -14.48 -8.19 0.42
CA LEU A 49 -15.09 -9.31 -0.28
C LEU A 49 -14.21 -9.86 -1.42
N SER A 50 -12.96 -9.38 -1.53
CA SER A 50 -11.95 -9.84 -2.48
C SER A 50 -12.44 -9.89 -3.94
N ILE A 51 -13.30 -8.94 -4.34
CA ILE A 51 -13.67 -8.75 -5.75
C ILE A 51 -12.39 -8.57 -6.60
N SER A 52 -12.41 -9.05 -7.84
CA SER A 52 -11.24 -8.94 -8.71
C SER A 52 -10.84 -7.48 -8.96
N THR A 53 -9.54 -7.22 -8.99
CA THR A 53 -9.00 -5.86 -9.24
C THR A 53 -9.46 -5.26 -10.56
N PRO A 54 -9.58 -5.99 -11.69
CA PRO A 54 -10.13 -5.43 -12.92
C PRO A 54 -11.56 -4.91 -12.77
N ILE A 55 -12.40 -5.59 -11.98
CA ILE A 55 -13.77 -5.12 -11.68
C ILE A 55 -13.69 -3.80 -10.92
N LEU A 56 -12.88 -3.72 -9.86
CA LEU A 56 -12.67 -2.46 -9.13
C LEU A 56 -12.24 -1.33 -10.05
N LEU A 57 -11.22 -1.54 -10.90
CA LEU A 57 -10.73 -0.51 -11.81
C LEU A 57 -11.82 -0.04 -12.78
N ASN A 58 -12.63 -0.95 -13.31
CA ASN A 58 -13.75 -0.57 -14.19
C ASN A 58 -14.87 0.16 -13.43
N THR A 59 -15.21 -0.28 -12.21
CA THR A 59 -16.15 0.43 -11.33
C THR A 59 -15.69 1.84 -11.02
N LEU A 60 -14.40 2.02 -10.70
CA LEU A 60 -13.80 3.34 -10.47
C LEU A 60 -13.84 4.21 -11.72
N LYS A 61 -13.53 3.67 -12.91
CA LYS A 61 -13.66 4.42 -14.17
C LYS A 61 -15.08 4.93 -14.39
N VAL A 62 -16.09 4.09 -14.18
CA VAL A 62 -17.51 4.46 -14.30
C VAL A 62 -17.89 5.52 -13.26
N ALA A 63 -17.46 5.34 -12.01
CA ALA A 63 -17.69 6.31 -10.94
C ALA A 63 -17.06 7.67 -11.27
N PHE A 64 -15.82 7.71 -11.74
CA PHE A 64 -15.16 8.95 -12.14
C PHE A 64 -15.81 9.59 -13.37
N ALA A 65 -16.22 8.81 -14.37
CA ALA A 65 -16.95 9.34 -15.52
C ALA A 65 -18.29 9.98 -15.08
N GLY A 66 -19.05 9.30 -14.22
CA GLY A 66 -20.28 9.84 -13.64
C GLY A 66 -20.03 11.12 -12.82
N GLY A 67 -18.98 11.13 -12.00
CA GLY A 67 -18.54 12.30 -11.24
C GLY A 67 -18.14 13.48 -12.12
N ALA A 68 -17.46 13.23 -13.25
CA ALA A 68 -17.10 14.28 -14.20
C ALA A 68 -18.34 14.88 -14.88
N ILE A 69 -19.30 14.04 -15.28
CA ILE A 69 -20.58 14.50 -15.83
C ILE A 69 -21.36 15.31 -14.78
N ALA A 70 -21.38 14.85 -13.52
CA ALA A 70 -22.02 15.56 -12.42
C ALA A 70 -21.37 16.93 -12.16
N LEU A 71 -20.04 17.01 -12.21
CA LEU A 71 -19.28 18.25 -12.08
C LEU A 71 -19.63 19.24 -13.20
N LEU A 72 -19.66 18.77 -14.46
CA LEU A 72 -20.05 19.61 -15.60
C LEU A 72 -21.49 20.11 -15.48
N MET A 73 -22.43 19.23 -15.10
CA MET A 73 -23.83 19.63 -14.86
C MET A 73 -23.96 20.64 -13.73
N ALA A 74 -23.17 20.51 -12.66
CA ALA A 74 -23.15 21.47 -11.56
C ALA A 74 -22.65 22.85 -12.02
N ILE A 75 -21.57 22.90 -12.79
CA ILE A 75 -21.05 24.15 -13.38
C ILE A 75 -22.09 24.80 -14.30
N ILE A 76 -22.70 24.03 -15.20
CA ILE A 76 -23.77 24.52 -16.09
C ILE A 76 -24.96 25.06 -15.29
N ALA A 77 -25.38 24.33 -14.24
CA ALA A 77 -26.48 24.76 -13.38
C ALA A 77 -26.17 26.06 -12.65
N ILE A 78 -24.96 26.22 -12.10
CA ILE A 78 -24.52 27.46 -11.43
C ILE A 78 -24.57 28.64 -12.40
N VAL A 79 -24.04 28.47 -13.62
CA VAL A 79 -24.06 29.50 -14.66
C VAL A 79 -25.50 29.86 -15.05
N GLN A 80 -26.37 28.86 -15.28
CA GLN A 80 -27.77 29.11 -15.60
C GLN A 80 -28.49 29.85 -14.47
N ILE A 81 -28.29 29.44 -13.22
CA ILE A 81 -28.90 30.08 -12.04
C ILE A 81 -28.42 31.52 -11.92
N TRP A 82 -27.13 31.80 -12.16
CA TRP A 82 -26.57 33.14 -12.12
C TRP A 82 -27.26 34.09 -13.11
N PHE A 83 -27.51 33.63 -14.35
CA PHE A 83 -28.12 34.48 -15.37
C PHE A 83 -29.65 34.51 -15.36
N THR A 84 -30.32 33.48 -14.80
CA THR A 84 -31.79 33.35 -14.87
C THR A 84 -32.50 33.46 -13.54
N GLY A 85 -31.79 33.46 -12.41
CA GLY A 85 -32.38 33.52 -11.07
C GLY A 85 -33.19 32.27 -10.68
N LYS A 86 -33.03 31.14 -11.40
CA LYS A 86 -33.77 29.89 -11.13
C LYS A 86 -33.41 29.29 -9.77
N LEU A 87 -34.37 28.57 -9.17
CA LEU A 87 -34.16 27.80 -7.94
C LEU A 87 -33.22 26.59 -8.18
N GLY A 88 -32.52 26.14 -7.13
CA GLY A 88 -31.65 24.95 -7.17
C GLY A 88 -30.17 25.19 -6.84
N ALA A 89 -29.80 26.39 -6.39
CA ALA A 89 -28.41 26.74 -6.05
C ALA A 89 -27.77 25.76 -5.05
N ALA A 90 -28.52 25.36 -4.01
CA ALA A 90 -28.04 24.41 -3.02
C ALA A 90 -27.70 23.03 -3.62
N SER A 91 -28.53 22.51 -4.52
CA SER A 91 -28.25 21.23 -5.20
C SER A 91 -27.09 21.35 -6.18
N ALA A 92 -26.99 22.45 -6.94
CA ALA A 92 -25.86 22.67 -7.84
C ALA A 92 -24.53 22.78 -7.06
N PHE A 93 -24.52 23.51 -5.94
CA PHE A 93 -23.36 23.64 -5.07
C PHE A 93 -23.01 22.30 -4.39
N GLY A 94 -24.01 21.56 -3.91
CA GLY A 94 -23.80 20.22 -3.36
C GLY A 94 -23.21 19.25 -4.39
N GLY A 95 -23.70 19.29 -5.63
CA GLY A 95 -23.16 18.49 -6.74
C GLY A 95 -21.72 18.85 -7.08
N LEU A 96 -21.40 20.15 -7.08
CA LEU A 96 -20.04 20.65 -7.26
C LEU A 96 -19.11 20.12 -6.15
N LEU A 97 -19.45 20.38 -4.88
CA LEU A 97 -18.61 19.97 -3.74
C LEU A 97 -18.41 18.45 -3.68
N THR A 98 -19.47 17.67 -3.89
CA THR A 98 -19.40 16.21 -3.86
C THR A 98 -18.53 15.68 -4.99
N SER A 99 -18.63 16.24 -6.19
CA SER A 99 -17.79 15.84 -7.32
C SER A 99 -16.33 16.24 -7.09
N LEU A 100 -16.07 17.45 -6.58
CA LEU A 100 -14.73 17.88 -6.21
C LEU A 100 -14.12 16.98 -5.13
N ALA A 101 -14.89 16.57 -4.12
CA ALA A 101 -14.44 15.64 -3.10
C ALA A 101 -14.05 14.27 -3.68
N LEU A 102 -14.83 13.75 -4.65
CA LEU A 102 -14.51 12.50 -5.36
C LEU A 102 -13.16 12.60 -6.11
N PHE A 103 -12.86 13.74 -6.73
CA PHE A 103 -11.61 13.97 -7.46
C PHE A 103 -10.44 14.45 -6.58
N ALA A 104 -10.71 14.91 -5.35
CA ALA A 104 -9.69 15.49 -4.48
C ALA A 104 -8.55 14.51 -4.18
N TRP A 105 -8.89 13.24 -3.88
CA TRP A 105 -7.89 12.21 -3.60
C TRP A 105 -6.99 11.91 -4.81
N PRO A 106 -7.50 11.56 -6.00
CA PRO A 106 -6.65 11.38 -7.19
C PRO A 106 -5.83 12.64 -7.53
N ALA A 107 -6.44 13.83 -7.40
CA ALA A 107 -5.78 15.08 -7.69
C ALA A 107 -4.57 15.35 -6.78
N ALA A 108 -4.63 14.92 -5.50
CA ALA A 108 -3.53 15.07 -4.56
C ALA A 108 -2.26 14.29 -4.98
N TYR A 109 -2.40 13.25 -5.82
CA TYR A 109 -1.28 12.47 -6.32
C TYR A 109 -0.73 12.95 -7.67
N ILE A 110 -1.35 13.95 -8.32
CA ILE A 110 -0.88 14.50 -9.60
C ILE A 110 0.57 15.01 -9.50
N PRO A 111 0.98 15.78 -8.47
CA PRO A 111 2.37 16.23 -8.36
C PRO A 111 3.35 15.06 -8.27
N THR A 112 3.03 14.03 -7.47
CA THR A 112 3.85 12.83 -7.32
C THR A 112 3.96 12.06 -8.64
N ALA A 113 2.85 11.87 -9.34
CA ALA A 113 2.81 11.20 -10.64
C ALA A 113 3.61 11.95 -11.73
N ASN A 114 3.72 13.27 -11.63
CA ASN A 114 4.52 14.08 -12.57
C ASN A 114 6.00 14.11 -12.19
N SER A 115 6.35 13.91 -10.91
CA SER A 115 7.73 13.95 -10.42
C SER A 115 8.47 12.61 -10.51
N LEU A 116 7.74 11.50 -10.62
CA LEU A 116 8.31 10.16 -10.62
C LEU A 116 8.24 9.54 -12.02
N PRO A 117 9.17 8.65 -12.37
CA PRO A 117 9.10 7.93 -13.63
C PRO A 117 7.88 7.00 -13.65
N PRO A 118 7.24 6.80 -14.82
CA PRO A 118 6.09 5.91 -14.99
C PRO A 118 6.53 4.43 -15.00
N ILE A 119 7.03 3.97 -13.86
CA ILE A 119 7.45 2.59 -13.60
C ILE A 119 6.58 1.96 -12.52
N ASN A 120 6.46 0.64 -12.60
CA ASN A 120 5.62 -0.22 -11.76
C ASN A 120 6.32 -1.51 -11.32
N ASP A 121 7.61 -1.64 -11.58
CA ASP A 121 8.47 -2.76 -11.20
C ASP A 121 9.79 -2.15 -10.71
N VAL A 122 10.31 -2.60 -9.58
CA VAL A 122 11.55 -2.07 -9.03
C VAL A 122 12.36 -3.24 -8.50
N THR A 123 13.62 -3.34 -8.90
CA THR A 123 14.55 -4.39 -8.48
C THR A 123 15.86 -3.81 -7.98
N THR A 124 16.49 -4.45 -6.99
CA THR A 124 17.82 -4.04 -6.53
C THR A 124 18.93 -4.53 -7.45
N ASP A 125 18.71 -5.63 -8.17
CA ASP A 125 19.59 -6.11 -9.23
C ASP A 125 18.94 -5.82 -10.59
N LEU A 126 19.46 -4.80 -11.29
CA LEU A 126 19.00 -4.39 -12.61
C LEU A 126 19.52 -5.29 -13.75
N GLN A 127 20.62 -6.00 -13.53
CA GLN A 127 21.28 -6.82 -14.54
C GLN A 127 20.65 -8.22 -14.60
N ALA A 128 20.39 -8.81 -13.44
CA ALA A 128 19.72 -10.10 -13.33
C ALA A 128 18.57 -10.03 -12.31
N PRO A 129 17.46 -9.33 -12.63
CA PRO A 129 16.31 -9.20 -11.72
C PRO A 129 15.80 -10.57 -11.28
N PRO A 130 15.51 -10.77 -9.98
CA PRO A 130 14.95 -12.03 -9.49
C PRO A 130 13.67 -12.43 -10.25
N PRO A 131 13.57 -13.69 -10.73
CA PRO A 131 12.37 -14.18 -11.41
C PRO A 131 11.22 -14.40 -10.43
N MET A 132 9.99 -14.30 -10.93
CA MET A 132 8.76 -14.57 -10.18
C MET A 132 8.13 -15.84 -10.75
N THR A 133 8.30 -16.99 -10.11
CA THR A 133 7.84 -18.28 -10.64
C THR A 133 6.51 -18.67 -10.02
N ALA A 134 6.41 -18.70 -8.69
CA ALA A 134 5.17 -19.02 -8.00
C ALA A 134 4.15 -17.88 -8.11
N LEU A 135 4.59 -16.62 -8.07
CA LEU A 135 3.73 -15.44 -8.20
C LEU A 135 3.11 -15.32 -9.60
N ALA A 136 3.81 -15.79 -10.64
CA ALA A 136 3.29 -15.83 -12.00
C ALA A 136 1.98 -16.63 -12.10
N LEU A 137 1.89 -17.74 -11.35
CA LEU A 137 0.71 -18.61 -11.33
C LEU A 137 -0.51 -17.94 -10.67
N LEU A 138 -0.29 -16.91 -9.85
CA LEU A 138 -1.34 -16.14 -9.19
C LEU A 138 -1.79 -14.92 -10.00
N ARG A 139 -1.15 -14.64 -11.13
CA ARG A 139 -1.54 -13.55 -12.02
C ARG A 139 -2.73 -13.97 -12.89
N GLY A 140 -3.68 -13.06 -13.00
CA GLY A 140 -4.92 -13.28 -13.74
C GLY A 140 -5.04 -12.35 -14.95
N PRO A 141 -6.18 -12.38 -15.65
CA PRO A 141 -6.42 -11.50 -16.78
C PRO A 141 -6.25 -10.01 -16.42
N GLY A 142 -5.58 -9.27 -17.30
CA GLY A 142 -5.37 -7.82 -17.16
C GLY A 142 -4.27 -7.40 -16.17
N THR A 143 -3.48 -8.35 -15.64
CA THR A 143 -2.26 -8.00 -14.90
C THR A 143 -1.15 -7.57 -15.84
N ASN A 144 -0.19 -6.81 -15.31
CA ASN A 144 1.06 -6.52 -15.98
C ASN A 144 1.87 -7.81 -16.26
N PRO A 145 2.79 -7.81 -17.26
CA PRO A 145 3.70 -8.93 -17.53
C PRO A 145 4.57 -9.28 -16.32
N VAL A 146 4.90 -10.56 -16.17
CA VAL A 146 5.75 -11.07 -15.07
C VAL A 146 7.22 -10.78 -15.36
N GLU A 147 7.59 -10.88 -16.63
CA GLU A 147 8.92 -10.57 -17.12
C GLU A 147 9.27 -9.11 -16.83
N TYR A 148 10.52 -8.88 -16.45
CA TYR A 148 10.98 -7.53 -16.19
C TYR A 148 10.93 -6.70 -17.49
N PRO A 149 10.45 -5.45 -17.50
CA PRO A 149 10.12 -4.72 -18.74
C PRO A 149 11.32 -4.41 -19.66
N GLY A 150 12.55 -4.59 -19.19
CA GLY A 150 13.77 -4.47 -20.00
C GLY A 150 14.64 -3.25 -19.68
N GLU A 151 15.59 -2.98 -20.57
CA GLU A 151 16.71 -2.04 -20.34
C GLU A 151 16.26 -0.59 -20.14
N THR A 152 15.37 -0.06 -21.00
CA THR A 152 14.85 1.32 -20.88
C THR A 152 14.19 1.58 -19.53
N PHE A 153 13.58 0.53 -18.96
CA PHE A 153 12.94 0.59 -17.66
C PHE A 153 13.97 0.57 -16.52
N ALA A 154 15.01 -0.25 -16.66
CA ALA A 154 16.17 -0.25 -15.75
C ALA A 154 16.90 1.10 -15.73
N GLU A 155 17.07 1.76 -16.88
CA GLU A 155 17.68 3.09 -16.96
C GLU A 155 16.88 4.14 -16.19
N MET A 156 15.56 4.19 -16.40
CA MET A 156 14.67 5.09 -15.65
C MET A 156 14.74 4.82 -14.14
N GLN A 157 14.78 3.55 -13.74
CA GLN A 157 14.91 3.18 -12.34
C GLN A 157 16.28 3.59 -11.76
N ALA A 158 17.38 3.35 -12.47
CA ALA A 158 18.73 3.67 -12.02
C ALA A 158 18.91 5.17 -11.77
N VAL A 159 18.31 6.02 -12.62
CA VAL A 159 18.32 7.48 -12.43
C VAL A 159 17.47 7.90 -11.24
N ALA A 160 16.26 7.34 -11.10
CA ALA A 160 15.32 7.75 -10.06
C ALA A 160 15.66 7.20 -8.66
N TYR A 161 16.24 6.00 -8.59
CA TYR A 161 16.47 5.26 -7.35
C TYR A 161 17.88 4.65 -7.29
N PRO A 162 18.95 5.47 -7.36
CA PRO A 162 20.33 4.97 -7.32
C PRO A 162 20.69 4.28 -5.99
N ASP A 163 19.94 4.56 -4.93
CA ASP A 163 20.12 3.97 -3.59
C ASP A 163 19.68 2.51 -3.48
N LEU A 164 18.89 2.00 -4.44
CA LEU A 164 18.38 0.63 -4.42
C LEU A 164 19.38 -0.32 -5.08
N GLN A 165 20.25 -0.90 -4.25
CA GLN A 165 21.30 -1.83 -4.66
C GLN A 165 21.17 -3.16 -3.88
N PRO A 166 21.80 -4.25 -4.35
CA PRO A 166 21.88 -5.50 -3.60
C PRO A 166 22.43 -5.30 -2.19
N PHE A 167 21.88 -6.02 -1.22
CA PHE A 167 22.34 -5.95 0.16
C PHE A 167 23.35 -7.06 0.45
N LEU A 168 24.60 -6.68 0.70
CA LEU A 168 25.69 -7.61 1.02
C LEU A 168 25.82 -7.81 2.53
N LEU A 169 26.00 -9.07 2.95
CA LEU A 169 26.05 -9.49 4.33
C LEU A 169 27.19 -10.50 4.55
N LYS A 170 27.99 -10.32 5.62
CA LYS A 170 29.00 -11.29 6.06
C LYS A 170 28.40 -12.34 6.99
N ARG A 171 27.49 -13.14 6.44
CA ARG A 171 26.88 -14.32 7.07
C ARG A 171 26.59 -15.35 5.99
N SER A 172 26.44 -16.62 6.39
CA SER A 172 26.05 -17.69 5.47
C SER A 172 24.72 -17.37 4.75
N ALA A 173 24.58 -17.87 3.51
CA ALA A 173 23.34 -17.75 2.76
C ALA A 173 22.14 -18.35 3.50
N SER A 174 22.34 -19.49 4.17
CA SER A 174 21.29 -20.15 4.97
C SER A 174 20.83 -19.30 6.14
N GLU A 175 21.76 -18.71 6.92
CA GLU A 175 21.40 -17.83 8.03
C GLU A 175 20.72 -16.54 7.54
N ALA A 176 21.22 -15.95 6.44
CA ALA A 176 20.62 -14.78 5.83
C ALA A 176 19.17 -15.06 5.37
N PHE A 177 18.93 -16.23 4.79
CA PHE A 177 17.59 -16.65 4.35
C PHE A 177 16.59 -16.73 5.49
N GLU A 178 16.96 -17.34 6.63
CA GLU A 178 16.10 -17.42 7.81
C GLU A 178 15.74 -16.02 8.35
N ILE A 179 16.73 -15.12 8.42
CA ILE A 179 16.50 -13.74 8.87
C ILE A 179 15.57 -13.00 7.91
N VAL A 180 15.76 -13.18 6.60
CA VAL A 180 14.88 -12.60 5.57
C VAL A 180 13.46 -13.14 5.71
N ALA A 181 13.29 -14.45 5.87
CA ALA A 181 11.98 -15.07 6.04
C ALA A 181 11.24 -14.50 7.27
N ASP A 182 11.95 -14.32 8.38
CA ASP A 182 11.40 -13.67 9.57
C ASP A 182 11.01 -12.21 9.34
N VAL A 183 11.80 -11.44 8.60
CA VAL A 183 11.47 -10.04 8.25
C VAL A 183 10.21 -10.00 7.39
N VAL A 184 10.09 -10.87 6.38
CA VAL A 184 8.90 -10.98 5.51
C VAL A 184 7.65 -11.27 6.35
N ARG A 185 7.75 -12.17 7.32
CA ARG A 185 6.65 -12.50 8.25
C ARG A 185 6.31 -11.32 9.17
N ARG A 186 7.29 -10.58 9.70
CA ARG A 186 7.06 -9.37 10.52
C ARG A 186 6.38 -8.25 9.74
N LEU A 187 6.74 -8.09 8.47
CA LEU A 187 6.10 -7.16 7.55
C LEU A 187 4.68 -7.60 7.12
N LYS A 188 4.26 -8.81 7.53
CA LYS A 188 2.96 -9.40 7.23
C LYS A 188 2.70 -9.57 5.73
N TYR A 189 3.75 -9.78 4.95
CA TYR A 189 3.59 -10.17 3.56
C TYR A 189 3.00 -11.58 3.51
N GLN A 190 2.09 -11.80 2.57
CA GLN A 190 1.50 -13.11 2.34
C GLN A 190 2.50 -13.96 1.55
N VAL A 191 3.22 -14.85 2.23
CA VAL A 191 4.18 -15.76 1.60
C VAL A 191 3.43 -16.76 0.71
N VAL A 192 3.91 -16.92 -0.51
CA VAL A 192 3.38 -17.84 -1.54
C VAL A 192 4.30 -19.05 -1.69
N ALA A 193 5.61 -18.83 -1.73
CA ALA A 193 6.61 -19.88 -1.80
C ALA A 193 7.89 -19.47 -1.09
N GLU A 194 8.56 -20.44 -0.47
CA GLU A 194 9.90 -20.31 0.10
C GLU A 194 10.75 -21.47 -0.45
N THR A 195 11.88 -21.15 -1.07
CA THR A 195 12.88 -22.10 -1.56
C THR A 195 14.21 -21.74 -0.90
N PRO A 196 14.77 -22.58 -0.01
CA PRO A 196 16.02 -22.27 0.67
C PRO A 196 17.21 -22.26 -0.30
N PRO A 197 18.27 -21.47 -0.02
CA PRO A 197 19.49 -21.49 -0.81
C PRO A 197 20.30 -22.78 -0.59
N GLY A 198 21.10 -23.14 -1.58
CA GLY A 198 22.13 -24.18 -1.44
C GLY A 198 23.40 -23.67 -0.74
N GLU A 199 24.47 -24.44 -0.85
CA GLU A 199 25.77 -24.12 -0.22
C GLU A 199 26.61 -23.11 -1.03
N ASP A 200 26.25 -22.86 -2.29
CA ASP A 200 26.98 -21.99 -3.23
C ASP A 200 26.04 -21.00 -3.95
N PHE A 201 26.64 -19.97 -4.57
CA PHE A 201 25.94 -18.91 -5.30
C PHE A 201 25.08 -19.40 -6.48
N ASP A 202 25.36 -20.57 -7.02
CA ASP A 202 24.63 -21.17 -8.15
C ASP A 202 23.25 -21.73 -7.75
N GLN A 203 22.97 -21.83 -6.44
CA GLN A 203 21.70 -22.30 -5.90
C GLN A 203 21.04 -21.21 -5.04
N PRO A 204 20.57 -20.10 -5.64
CA PRO A 204 19.88 -19.04 -4.92
C PRO A 204 18.60 -19.55 -4.25
N GLY A 205 18.37 -19.09 -3.03
CA GLY A 205 17.09 -19.19 -2.34
C GLY A 205 16.15 -18.07 -2.77
N TYR A 206 14.84 -18.35 -2.72
CA TYR A 206 13.79 -17.43 -3.10
C TYR A 206 12.69 -17.38 -2.05
N ILE A 207 12.22 -16.18 -1.73
CA ILE A 207 10.98 -15.95 -1.00
C ILE A 207 10.08 -15.13 -1.89
N GLU A 208 8.97 -15.73 -2.31
CA GLU A 208 7.95 -15.11 -3.14
C GLU A 208 6.73 -14.80 -2.28
N ALA A 209 6.34 -13.52 -2.20
CA ALA A 209 5.29 -13.05 -1.33
C ALA A 209 4.45 -11.95 -2.00
N VAL A 210 3.29 -11.67 -1.41
CA VAL A 210 2.33 -10.66 -1.88
C VAL A 210 2.08 -9.64 -0.79
N ASP A 211 2.17 -8.36 -1.13
CA ASP A 211 1.75 -7.25 -0.28
C ASP A 211 0.46 -6.62 -0.83
N ARG A 212 -0.36 -6.03 0.05
CA ARG A 212 -1.61 -5.35 -0.32
C ARG A 212 -1.57 -3.89 0.09
N THR A 213 -1.87 -2.98 -0.84
CA THR A 213 -2.02 -1.56 -0.52
C THR A 213 -3.14 -1.33 0.51
N LEU A 214 -2.96 -0.33 1.37
CA LEU A 214 -3.83 -0.13 2.54
C LEU A 214 -5.26 0.28 2.16
N ILE A 215 -5.40 1.21 1.22
CA ILE A 215 -6.68 1.83 0.87
C ILE A 215 -7.40 1.02 -0.20
N MET A 216 -6.77 0.84 -1.37
CA MET A 216 -7.40 0.19 -2.52
C MET A 216 -7.24 -1.33 -2.53
N GLY A 217 -6.41 -1.91 -1.65
CA GLY A 217 -6.23 -3.37 -1.60
C GLY A 217 -5.51 -3.98 -2.80
N PHE A 218 -4.92 -3.16 -3.68
CA PHE A 218 -4.13 -3.68 -4.81
C PHE A 218 -3.00 -4.59 -4.36
N TYR A 219 -2.84 -5.67 -5.11
CA TYR A 219 -1.83 -6.70 -4.92
C TYR A 219 -0.54 -6.28 -5.63
N ASP A 220 0.55 -6.27 -4.87
CA ASP A 220 1.92 -6.10 -5.36
C ASP A 220 2.71 -7.38 -5.05
N ASP A 221 3.46 -7.85 -6.03
CA ASP A 221 4.31 -9.03 -5.94
C ASP A 221 5.68 -8.63 -5.41
N VAL A 222 6.22 -9.39 -4.46
CA VAL A 222 7.56 -9.21 -3.91
C VAL A 222 8.31 -10.52 -4.01
N VAL A 223 9.46 -10.51 -4.67
CA VAL A 223 10.40 -11.63 -4.66
C VAL A 223 11.71 -11.18 -4.04
N ILE A 224 12.22 -11.99 -3.13
CA ILE A 224 13.51 -11.78 -2.48
C ILE A 224 14.39 -12.98 -2.82
N ARG A 225 15.53 -12.72 -3.46
CA ARG A 225 16.55 -13.71 -3.79
C ARG A 225 17.67 -13.61 -2.77
N VAL A 226 18.09 -14.74 -2.21
CA VAL A 226 19.24 -14.83 -1.30
C VAL A 226 20.24 -15.80 -1.91
N MET A 227 21.45 -15.34 -2.16
CA MET A 227 22.52 -16.14 -2.76
C MET A 227 23.82 -15.88 -2.02
N GLY A 228 24.71 -16.87 -1.98
CA GLY A 228 25.88 -16.77 -1.12
C GLY A 228 26.57 -18.11 -0.92
N ASP A 229 27.50 -18.11 0.01
CA ASP A 229 28.22 -19.28 0.48
C ASP A 229 28.05 -19.43 2.01
N SER A 230 28.95 -20.18 2.66
CA SER A 230 28.95 -20.37 4.11
C SER A 230 29.34 -19.14 4.93
N GLU A 231 29.89 -18.08 4.32
CA GLU A 231 30.41 -16.90 5.01
C GLU A 231 29.77 -15.58 4.55
N ASN A 232 29.34 -15.51 3.29
CA ASN A 232 28.83 -14.30 2.65
C ASN A 232 27.49 -14.55 1.98
N ALA A 233 26.60 -13.57 2.06
CA ALA A 233 25.30 -13.57 1.41
C ALA A 233 25.02 -12.24 0.73
N GLN A 234 24.34 -12.30 -0.40
CA GLN A 234 23.75 -11.20 -1.12
C GLN A 234 22.24 -11.37 -1.14
N ILE A 235 21.53 -10.30 -0.83
CA ILE A 235 20.06 -10.25 -0.81
C ILE A 235 19.60 -9.26 -1.88
N ASP A 236 18.88 -9.76 -2.87
CA ASP A 236 18.24 -8.96 -3.91
C ASP A 236 16.72 -8.95 -3.70
N VAL A 237 16.08 -7.82 -3.96
CA VAL A 237 14.64 -7.66 -3.81
C VAL A 237 14.06 -7.06 -5.07
N ARG A 238 12.98 -7.65 -5.57
CA ARG A 238 12.15 -7.07 -6.63
C ARG A 238 10.71 -6.95 -6.16
N SER A 239 10.11 -5.78 -6.36
CA SER A 239 8.73 -5.47 -6.02
C SER A 239 8.03 -4.95 -7.27
N ALA A 240 6.95 -5.61 -7.70
CA ALA A 240 6.22 -5.27 -8.92
C ALA A 240 4.72 -5.20 -8.70
N SER A 241 4.09 -4.14 -9.22
CA SER A 241 2.65 -3.97 -9.16
C SER A 241 1.95 -4.79 -10.23
N ARG A 242 0.92 -5.56 -9.83
CA ARG A 242 0.13 -6.38 -10.77
C ARG A 242 -0.71 -5.54 -11.72
N TYR A 243 -1.06 -4.32 -11.36
CA TYR A 243 -1.94 -3.45 -12.15
C TYR A 243 -1.40 -2.02 -12.21
N GLY A 244 -1.70 -1.34 -13.32
CA GLY A 244 -1.29 0.06 -13.54
C GLY A 244 0.12 0.18 -14.11
N ARG A 245 0.39 1.33 -14.74
CA ARG A 245 1.67 1.64 -15.39
C ARG A 245 2.63 2.43 -14.50
N HIS A 246 2.12 3.00 -13.40
CA HIS A 246 2.85 3.87 -12.51
C HIS A 246 2.48 3.50 -11.06
N ASP A 247 3.48 3.20 -10.22
CA ASP A 247 3.26 2.75 -8.83
C ASP A 247 3.30 3.87 -7.79
N LEU A 248 3.68 5.09 -8.21
CA LEU A 248 3.80 6.29 -7.37
C LEU A 248 4.91 6.14 -6.32
N GLY A 249 5.97 5.39 -6.67
CA GLY A 249 7.13 5.13 -5.81
C GLY A 249 6.86 4.06 -4.75
N ARG A 250 5.73 3.37 -4.82
CA ARG A 250 5.32 2.38 -3.81
C ARG A 250 6.27 1.19 -3.74
N ASN A 251 6.72 0.65 -4.87
CA ASN A 251 7.63 -0.50 -4.90
C ASN A 251 9.00 -0.12 -4.33
N ALA A 252 9.54 1.04 -4.70
CA ALA A 252 10.77 1.57 -4.12
C ALA A 252 10.64 1.79 -2.59
N ALA A 253 9.52 2.37 -2.13
CA ALA A 253 9.26 2.55 -0.70
C ALA A 253 9.15 1.22 0.05
N ARG A 254 8.59 0.19 -0.58
CA ARG A 254 8.50 -1.16 -0.02
C ARG A 254 9.87 -1.80 0.18
N ILE A 255 10.73 -1.76 -0.84
CA ILE A 255 12.10 -2.27 -0.76
C ILE A 255 12.89 -1.55 0.35
N ARG A 256 12.76 -0.22 0.44
CA ARG A 256 13.39 0.55 1.54
C ARG A 256 12.90 0.13 2.92
N THR A 257 11.59 -0.08 3.07
CA THR A 257 10.98 -0.56 4.32
C THR A 257 11.50 -1.95 4.68
N PHE A 258 11.56 -2.86 3.72
CA PHE A 258 12.14 -4.19 3.91
C PHE A 258 13.59 -4.12 4.39
N PHE A 259 14.44 -3.32 3.74
CA PHE A 259 15.83 -3.18 4.15
C PHE A 259 16.00 -2.49 5.52
N GLN A 260 15.08 -1.60 5.92
CA GLN A 260 15.07 -1.04 7.26
C GLN A 260 14.79 -2.13 8.31
N GLU A 261 13.78 -2.96 8.11
CA GLU A 261 13.49 -4.08 9.01
C GLU A 261 14.59 -5.14 9.04
N LEU A 262 15.19 -5.45 7.87
CA LEU A 262 16.34 -6.35 7.78
C LEU A 262 17.51 -5.85 8.62
N ARG A 263 17.87 -4.57 8.52
CA ARG A 263 18.93 -3.98 9.35
C ARG A 263 18.61 -4.05 10.84
N THR A 264 17.35 -3.79 11.23
CA THR A 264 16.89 -3.95 12.61
C THR A 264 17.04 -5.39 13.11
N ALA A 265 16.65 -6.38 12.31
CA ALA A 265 16.78 -7.81 12.65
C ALA A 265 18.24 -8.27 12.75
N LEU A 266 19.11 -7.75 11.89
CA LEU A 266 20.56 -8.02 11.95
C LEU A 266 21.20 -7.45 13.22
N MET A 267 20.78 -6.27 13.67
CA MET A 267 21.24 -5.68 14.92
C MET A 267 20.80 -6.48 16.15
N SER A 268 19.62 -7.10 16.14
CA SER A 268 19.16 -7.92 17.26
C SER A 268 19.80 -9.31 17.33
N THR A 269 20.43 -9.77 16.25
CA THR A 269 21.14 -11.07 16.18
C THR A 269 22.65 -10.96 16.41
N VAL A 270 23.21 -9.76 16.64
CA VAL A 270 24.62 -9.62 17.04
C VAL A 270 24.79 -10.22 18.45
N PRO A 271 25.72 -11.17 18.67
CA PRO A 271 25.99 -11.72 20.00
C PRO A 271 26.36 -10.62 20.99
N ALA A 272 25.87 -10.73 22.22
CA ALA A 272 26.07 -9.80 23.34
C ALA A 272 27.53 -9.60 23.80
N GLU A 273 28.52 -9.98 23.02
CA GLU A 273 29.95 -9.83 23.33
C GLU A 273 30.50 -8.43 23.02
N ALA A 274 29.80 -7.62 22.23
CA ALA A 274 30.24 -6.26 21.86
C ALA A 274 29.64 -5.12 22.71
N ASN A 275 28.96 -5.41 23.82
CA ASN A 275 28.42 -4.36 24.70
C ASN A 275 29.33 -4.13 25.93
N PRO A 276 30.17 -3.08 25.96
CA PRO A 276 31.06 -2.79 27.10
C PRO A 276 30.31 -2.49 28.41
N ARG A 277 28.97 -2.30 28.38
CA ARG A 277 28.16 -2.13 29.60
C ARG A 277 28.06 -3.40 30.45
N ASN A 278 28.12 -4.60 29.85
CA ASN A 278 28.00 -5.86 30.60
C ASN A 278 29.30 -6.28 31.32
N VAL A 279 30.46 -5.81 30.88
CA VAL A 279 31.75 -6.09 31.54
C VAL A 279 31.84 -5.42 32.91
N ARG A 280 31.17 -4.25 33.08
CA ARG A 280 31.17 -3.51 34.35
C ARG A 280 30.32 -4.19 35.43
N ASN A 281 29.18 -4.78 35.06
CA ASN A 281 28.32 -5.51 36.00
C ASN A 281 28.95 -6.83 36.47
N LYS A 282 29.71 -7.53 35.60
CA LYS A 282 30.37 -8.78 35.99
C LYS A 282 31.50 -8.57 37.00
N ARG A 283 32.23 -7.44 36.91
CA ARG A 283 33.29 -7.05 37.89
C ARG A 283 32.74 -6.58 39.24
N GLN A 284 31.50 -6.10 39.31
CA GLN A 284 30.88 -5.70 40.57
C GLN A 284 30.28 -6.88 41.34
N SER A 285 29.76 -7.91 40.66
CA SER A 285 29.17 -9.08 41.36
C SER A 285 30.20 -9.99 42.05
N THR A 286 31.47 -9.97 41.63
CA THR A 286 32.52 -10.81 42.22
C THR A 286 33.17 -10.23 43.48
N LYS A 287 32.78 -9.01 43.92
CA LYS A 287 33.44 -8.30 45.04
C LYS A 287 32.63 -8.24 46.35
N GLY A 288 31.49 -8.91 46.48
CA GLY A 288 30.69 -8.82 47.71
C GLY A 288 29.91 -10.08 48.05
N SER A 289 30.49 -10.95 48.88
CA SER A 289 29.75 -11.84 49.80
C SER A 289 30.72 -12.54 50.79
N PRO A 290 30.72 -12.20 52.10
CA PRO A 290 31.33 -13.03 53.12
C PRO A 290 30.40 -14.16 53.56
N LYS A 291 30.94 -15.37 53.69
CA LYS A 291 30.31 -16.58 54.27
C LYS A 291 29.78 -16.31 55.69
N GLN A 292 28.53 -16.66 55.96
CA GLN A 292 28.00 -16.81 57.32
C GLN A 292 27.73 -18.29 57.61
N GLN A 293 28.54 -18.86 58.51
CA GLN A 293 28.39 -20.19 59.12
C GLN A 293 27.56 -20.07 60.41
N ARG A 294 26.44 -20.81 60.51
CA ARG A 294 25.79 -21.31 61.74
C ARG A 294 25.01 -22.56 61.32
N GLY A 295 25.14 -23.76 61.86
CA GLY A 295 25.44 -24.17 63.24
C GLY A 295 24.11 -24.54 63.92
N GLY A 296 23.80 -25.83 64.08
CA GLY A 296 22.61 -26.28 64.81
C GLY A 296 22.26 -27.75 64.65
N ASP A 297 22.90 -28.59 65.47
CA ASP A 297 22.53 -29.97 65.78
C ASP A 297 21.07 -30.12 66.23
N ARG A 298 20.46 -31.27 65.93
CA ARG A 298 19.61 -31.98 66.90
C ARG A 298 19.47 -33.46 66.55
N GLU A 299 20.26 -34.22 67.29
CA GLU A 299 20.19 -35.65 67.52
C GLU A 299 19.01 -36.00 68.46
N ARG A 300 18.29 -37.08 68.11
CA ARG A 300 17.57 -38.06 68.96
C ARG A 300 16.32 -38.55 68.23
N ALA A 301 15.88 -39.79 68.30
CA ALA A 301 16.43 -41.07 68.74
C ALA A 301 15.29 -42.08 68.54
N GLY A 302 15.63 -43.27 68.07
CA GLY A 302 15.03 -44.53 68.54
C GLY A 302 13.75 -45.02 67.86
N ARG A 303 13.85 -46.18 67.19
CA ARG A 303 13.37 -47.49 67.66
C ARG A 303 13.63 -48.56 66.57
N ARG A 304 14.42 -49.59 66.90
CA ARG A 304 14.01 -51.01 67.17
C ARG A 304 13.61 -51.76 65.88
N ASN A 305 14.13 -52.94 65.55
CA ASN A 305 14.89 -53.98 66.26
C ASN A 305 16.00 -54.52 65.35
#